data_AF-A0A0S2EQN4-F1
#
_entry.id   AF-A0A0S2EQN4-F1
#
_cell.length_a   1.000
_cell.length_b   1.000
_cell.length_c   1.000
_cell.angle_alpha   90.00
_cell.angle_beta   90.00
_cell.angle_gamma   90.00
#
_symmetry.space_group_name_H-M   'P 1'
#
loop_
_entity.id
_entity.type
_entity.pdbx_description
1 polymer ?
#
loop_
_entity_poly.entity_id
_entity_poly.type
_entity_poly.pdbx_seq_one_letter_code
_entity_poly.pdbx_strand_id
1 'polypeptide(L)'
;MRVLDEFDPRELWRKVVAQAVRDALSTWKDVDSAHNRRTARAWFASNSEDFREVCEMAELNPAHVKESMKETILAQDEGEFTAIRERCGKQKRKEASVRSDRRGRIGAIYIMDGIEDTIPGWARRMNIPPYSIANRLNSGKQFEVAIKEAVEARKSGRLRGRPVSKR
;
A
#
# COMPACT_ATOMS: atom_id res chain seq x y z
N MET A 1 28.11 -20.96 18.70
CA MET A 1 27.31 -21.97 19.42
C MET A 1 25.85 -21.67 19.11
N ARG A 2 25.21 -22.41 18.19
CA ARG A 2 23.77 -22.22 17.91
C ARG A 2 23.04 -22.88 19.07
N VAL A 3 22.25 -22.10 19.79
CA VAL A 3 21.30 -22.61 20.79
C VAL A 3 20.43 -23.62 20.06
N LEU A 4 20.47 -24.87 20.49
CA LEU A 4 19.51 -25.86 20.00
C LEU A 4 18.15 -25.33 20.43
N ASP A 5 17.30 -25.07 19.45
CA ASP A 5 15.91 -24.66 19.63
C ASP A 5 15.23 -25.73 20.50
N GLU A 6 15.11 -25.45 21.78
CA GLU A 6 14.50 -26.34 22.75
C GLU A 6 13.01 -26.36 22.42
N PHE A 7 12.55 -27.46 21.81
CA PHE A 7 11.17 -27.62 21.40
C PHE A 7 10.26 -27.48 22.62
N ASP A 8 9.56 -26.34 22.73
CA ASP A 8 8.53 -26.14 23.74
C ASP A 8 7.20 -26.73 23.20
N PRO A 9 6.70 -27.83 23.77
CA PRO A 9 5.44 -28.44 23.35
C PRO A 9 4.27 -27.45 23.43
N ARG A 10 4.33 -26.46 24.33
CA ARG A 10 3.31 -25.41 24.45
C ARG A 10 3.24 -24.54 23.21
N GLU A 11 4.36 -24.29 22.54
CA GLU A 11 4.39 -23.52 21.31
C GLU A 11 3.68 -24.25 20.17
N LEU A 12 3.79 -25.59 20.13
CA LEU A 12 3.03 -26.41 19.18
C LEU A 12 1.53 -26.24 19.40
N TRP A 13 1.06 -26.37 20.64
CA TRP A 13 -0.37 -26.22 20.96
C TRP A 13 -0.88 -24.80 20.71
N ARG A 14 -0.07 -23.77 21.01
CA ARG A 14 -0.38 -22.38 20.63
C ARG A 14 -0.50 -22.21 19.12
N LYS A 15 0.34 -22.89 18.32
CA LYS A 15 0.24 -22.90 16.85
C LYS A 15 -1.04 -23.58 16.36
N VAL A 16 -1.48 -24.66 17.01
CA VAL A 16 -2.76 -25.32 16.71
C VAL A 16 -3.92 -24.36 16.94
N VAL A 17 -3.98 -23.71 18.11
CA VAL A 17 -5.01 -22.70 18.42
C VAL A 17 -4.95 -21.55 17.40
N ALA A 18 -3.76 -21.01 17.11
CA ALA A 18 -3.58 -19.94 16.14
C ALA A 18 -3.98 -20.34 14.71
N GLN A 19 -3.81 -21.60 14.31
CA GLN A 19 -4.31 -22.12 13.04
C GLN A 19 -5.84 -22.18 13.03
N ALA A 20 -6.45 -22.73 14.08
CA ALA A 20 -7.92 -22.76 14.21
C ALA A 20 -8.53 -21.35 14.18
N VAL A 21 -7.89 -20.36 14.83
CA VAL A 21 -8.29 -18.94 14.75
C VAL A 21 -8.23 -18.44 13.31
N ARG A 22 -7.14 -18.70 12.58
CA ARG A 22 -7.01 -18.29 11.17
C ARG A 22 -8.08 -18.93 10.28
N ASP A 23 -8.41 -20.20 10.52
CA ASP A 23 -9.42 -20.92 9.75
C ASP A 23 -10.82 -20.36 10.04
N ALA A 24 -11.15 -20.12 11.31
CA ALA A 24 -12.40 -19.51 11.76
C ALA A 24 -12.61 -18.09 11.20
N LEU A 25 -11.51 -17.34 11.02
CA LEU A 25 -11.49 -15.96 10.53
C LEU A 25 -11.18 -15.84 9.02
N SER A 26 -11.07 -16.95 8.31
CA SER A 26 -10.79 -16.93 6.88
C SER A 26 -11.94 -16.27 6.10
N THR A 27 -11.62 -15.42 5.13
CA THR A 27 -12.61 -14.80 4.21
C THR A 27 -12.59 -15.41 2.81
N TRP A 28 -11.83 -16.49 2.65
CA TRP A 28 -11.66 -17.18 1.38
C TRP A 28 -12.94 -17.96 1.04
N LYS A 29 -13.23 -18.03 -0.26
CA LYS A 29 -14.50 -18.55 -0.82
C LYS A 29 -14.40 -19.97 -1.38
N ASP A 30 -13.22 -20.57 -1.37
CA ASP A 30 -13.04 -21.96 -1.77
C ASP A 30 -13.73 -22.92 -0.79
N VAL A 31 -14.04 -24.12 -1.29
CA VAL A 31 -14.82 -25.13 -0.55
C VAL A 31 -14.10 -25.54 0.73
N ASP A 32 -12.79 -25.74 0.66
CA ASP A 32 -11.96 -26.16 1.80
C ASP A 32 -11.94 -25.07 2.88
N SER A 33 -11.72 -23.81 2.51
CA SER A 33 -11.79 -22.69 3.46
C SER A 33 -13.18 -22.52 4.07
N ALA A 34 -14.25 -22.74 3.31
CA ALA A 34 -15.62 -22.68 3.82
C ALA A 34 -15.95 -23.84 4.78
N HIS A 35 -15.37 -25.01 4.55
CA HIS A 35 -15.46 -26.16 5.45
C HIS A 35 -14.64 -25.89 6.72
N ASN A 36 -13.36 -25.56 6.59
CA ASN A 36 -12.45 -25.27 7.71
C ASN A 36 -12.98 -24.15 8.61
N ARG A 37 -13.53 -23.08 8.03
CA ARG A 37 -14.18 -22.01 8.78
C ARG A 37 -15.35 -22.51 9.62
N ARG A 38 -16.23 -23.33 9.03
CA ARG A 38 -17.38 -23.90 9.76
C ARG A 38 -16.93 -24.83 10.87
N THR A 39 -15.98 -25.72 10.58
CA THR A 39 -15.43 -26.68 11.54
C THR A 39 -14.73 -25.97 12.71
N ALA A 40 -13.87 -24.98 12.42
CA ALA A 40 -13.18 -24.22 13.45
C ALA A 40 -14.13 -23.38 14.32
N ARG A 41 -15.14 -22.73 13.71
CA ARG A 41 -16.17 -21.99 14.48
C ARG A 41 -16.98 -22.92 15.38
N ALA A 42 -17.36 -24.10 14.88
CA ALA A 42 -18.05 -25.11 15.68
C ALA A 42 -17.18 -25.60 16.85
N TRP A 43 -15.89 -25.80 16.62
CA TRP A 43 -14.92 -26.20 17.64
C TRP A 43 -14.77 -25.17 18.78
N PHE A 44 -14.68 -23.88 18.46
CA PHE A 44 -14.69 -22.83 19.49
C PHE A 44 -16.04 -22.74 20.25
N ALA A 45 -17.15 -23.12 19.62
CA ALA A 45 -18.47 -23.08 20.23
C ALA A 45 -18.78 -24.29 21.11
N SER A 46 -18.31 -25.49 20.72
CA SER A 46 -18.69 -26.78 21.31
C SER A 46 -18.30 -26.95 22.77
N ASN A 47 -17.29 -26.22 23.28
CA ASN A 47 -16.71 -26.45 24.60
C ASN A 47 -16.39 -27.94 24.84
N SER A 48 -15.96 -28.61 23.77
CA SER A 48 -15.67 -30.04 23.79
C SER A 48 -14.41 -30.32 24.61
N GLU A 49 -14.23 -31.59 24.99
CA GLU A 49 -13.11 -32.03 25.81
C GLU A 49 -11.75 -31.77 25.15
N ASP A 50 -11.65 -32.08 23.85
CA ASP A 50 -10.48 -31.79 23.01
C ASP A 50 -10.11 -30.30 22.99
N PHE A 51 -11.09 -29.41 22.93
CA PHE A 51 -10.86 -27.96 22.99
C PHE A 51 -10.25 -27.54 24.33
N ARG A 52 -10.79 -28.07 25.44
CA ARG A 52 -10.28 -27.77 26.78
C ARG A 52 -8.87 -28.29 26.96
N GLU A 53 -8.59 -29.52 26.50
CA GLU A 53 -7.26 -30.12 26.55
C GLU A 53 -6.25 -29.31 25.73
N VAL A 54 -6.59 -28.93 24.49
CA VAL A 54 -5.70 -28.11 23.64
C VAL A 54 -5.43 -26.75 24.28
N CYS A 55 -6.42 -26.11 24.90
CA CYS A 55 -6.23 -24.86 25.62
C CYS A 55 -5.33 -25.04 26.85
N GLU A 56 -5.53 -26.10 27.63
CA GLU A 56 -4.70 -26.42 28.80
C GLU A 56 -3.24 -26.67 28.40
N MET A 57 -3.00 -27.46 27.35
CA MET A 57 -1.67 -27.73 26.81
C MET A 57 -0.98 -26.50 26.22
N ALA A 58 -1.75 -25.47 25.83
CA ALA A 58 -1.26 -24.19 25.35
C ALA A 58 -1.08 -23.13 26.47
N GLU A 59 -1.43 -23.48 27.72
CA GLU A 59 -1.54 -22.56 28.87
C GLU A 59 -2.52 -21.40 28.63
N LEU A 60 -3.65 -21.69 27.98
CA LEU A 60 -4.71 -20.74 27.69
C LEU A 60 -5.95 -21.07 28.51
N ASN A 61 -6.66 -20.04 28.98
CA ASN A 61 -7.94 -20.24 29.64
C ASN A 61 -9.04 -20.53 28.58
N PRO A 62 -9.65 -21.72 28.56
CA PRO A 62 -10.63 -22.09 27.53
C PRO A 62 -11.87 -21.19 27.55
N ALA A 63 -12.29 -20.70 28.72
CA ALA A 63 -13.44 -19.80 28.83
C ALA A 63 -13.14 -18.45 28.16
N HIS A 64 -11.96 -17.89 28.44
CA HIS A 64 -11.51 -16.63 27.83
C HIS A 64 -11.34 -16.79 26.31
N VAL A 65 -10.71 -17.87 25.85
CA VAL A 65 -10.53 -18.11 24.40
C VAL A 65 -11.88 -18.20 23.69
N LYS A 66 -12.83 -18.92 24.28
CA LYS A 66 -14.19 -19.05 23.72
C LYS A 66 -14.92 -17.72 23.66
N GLU A 67 -14.88 -16.91 24.72
CA GLU A 67 -15.50 -15.59 24.75
C GLU A 67 -14.87 -14.64 23.73
N SER A 68 -13.55 -14.51 23.73
CA SER A 68 -12.82 -13.68 22.76
C SER A 68 -13.08 -14.11 21.32
N MET A 69 -13.13 -15.41 21.04
CA MET A 69 -13.41 -15.89 19.68
C MET A 69 -14.85 -15.66 19.26
N LYS A 70 -15.82 -15.79 20.18
CA LYS A 70 -17.21 -15.47 19.90
C LYS A 70 -17.35 -14.00 19.48
N GLU A 71 -16.76 -13.08 20.24
CA GLU A 71 -16.76 -11.65 19.92
C GLU A 71 -16.08 -11.38 18.57
N THR A 72 -14.93 -11.99 18.33
CA THR A 72 -14.16 -11.79 17.08
C THR A 72 -14.91 -12.32 15.86
N ILE A 73 -15.60 -13.47 15.98
CA ILE A 73 -16.43 -14.04 14.91
C ILE A 73 -17.61 -13.12 14.59
N LEU A 74 -18.29 -12.58 15.61
CA LEU A 74 -19.38 -11.62 15.42
C LEU A 74 -18.90 -10.36 14.70
N ALA A 75 -17.80 -9.76 15.14
CA ALA A 75 -17.21 -8.58 14.49
C ALA A 75 -16.78 -8.85 13.04
N GLN A 76 -16.34 -10.08 12.74
CA GLN A 76 -16.03 -10.48 11.36
C GLN A 76 -17.29 -10.60 10.50
N ASP A 77 -18.35 -11.21 11.02
CA ASP A 77 -19.62 -11.39 10.31
C ASP A 77 -20.34 -10.05 10.08
N GLU A 78 -20.17 -9.08 10.98
CA GLU A 78 -20.61 -7.67 10.83
C GLU A 78 -19.74 -6.87 9.83
N GLY A 79 -18.61 -7.43 9.38
CA GLY A 79 -17.75 -6.82 8.36
C GLY A 79 -16.76 -5.77 8.91
N GLU A 80 -16.63 -5.60 10.22
CA GLU A 80 -15.72 -4.62 10.83
C GLU A 80 -14.24 -4.88 10.45
N PHE A 81 -13.86 -6.15 10.33
CA PHE A 81 -12.50 -6.56 9.98
C PHE A 81 -12.11 -6.21 8.52
N THR A 82 -13.07 -6.30 7.59
CA THR A 82 -12.85 -5.89 6.20
C THR A 82 -12.65 -4.37 6.08
N ALA A 83 -13.36 -3.58 6.90
CA ALA A 83 -13.21 -2.13 6.92
C ALA A 83 -11.81 -1.69 7.40
N ILE A 84 -11.14 -2.44 8.28
CA ILE A 84 -9.77 -2.13 8.73
C ILE A 84 -8.75 -2.41 7.62
N ARG A 85 -8.82 -3.57 6.97
CA ARG A 85 -7.93 -3.93 5.85
C ARG A 85 -8.06 -2.96 4.68
N GLU A 86 -9.28 -2.56 4.33
CA GLU A 86 -9.53 -1.56 3.31
C GLU A 86 -8.98 -0.17 3.67
N ARG A 87 -9.12 0.26 4.94
CA ARG A 87 -8.54 1.51 5.42
C ARG A 87 -7.01 1.52 5.32
N CYS A 88 -6.34 0.45 5.74
CA CYS A 88 -4.88 0.35 5.66
C CYS A 88 -4.38 0.28 4.19
N GLY A 89 -5.11 -0.42 3.32
CA GLY A 89 -4.82 -0.47 1.89
C GLY A 89 -4.95 0.88 1.19
N LYS A 90 -6.01 1.65 1.52
CA LYS A 90 -6.21 3.02 1.03
C LYS A 90 -5.10 3.96 1.49
N GLN A 91 -4.65 3.82 2.73
CA GLN A 91 -3.56 4.62 3.29
C GLN A 91 -2.21 4.34 2.62
N LYS A 92 -1.87 3.06 2.40
CA LYS A 92 -0.65 2.68 1.65
C LYS A 92 -0.64 3.20 0.21
N ARG A 93 -1.80 3.19 -0.49
CA ARG A 93 -1.91 3.77 -1.84
C ARG A 93 -1.72 5.28 -1.85
N LYS A 94 -2.27 5.98 -0.85
CA LYS A 94 -2.09 7.43 -0.69
C LYS A 94 -0.62 7.78 -0.41
N GLU A 95 0.05 7.03 0.46
CA GLU A 95 1.48 7.22 0.77
C GLU A 95 2.38 6.88 -0.42
N ALA A 96 2.09 5.82 -1.17
CA ALA A 96 2.80 5.49 -2.39
C ALA A 96 2.62 6.56 -3.48
N SER A 97 1.40 7.08 -3.65
CA SER A 97 1.12 8.21 -4.55
C SER A 97 1.93 9.45 -4.16
N VAL A 98 1.94 9.81 -2.87
CA VAL A 98 2.70 10.95 -2.35
C VAL A 98 4.21 10.75 -2.50
N ARG A 99 4.72 9.53 -2.28
CA ARG A 99 6.14 9.21 -2.50
C ARG A 99 6.52 9.25 -3.98
N SER A 100 5.66 8.80 -4.89
CA SER A 100 5.90 8.91 -6.34
C SER A 100 5.90 10.36 -6.81
N ASP A 101 5.01 11.21 -6.26
CA ASP A 101 4.95 12.64 -6.59
C ASP A 101 6.21 13.39 -6.12
N ARG A 102 6.80 12.97 -4.99
CA ARG A 102 8.06 13.53 -4.48
C ARG A 102 9.30 13.04 -5.24
N ARG A 103 9.34 11.78 -5.67
CA ARG A 103 10.48 11.22 -6.42
C ARG A 103 10.47 11.57 -7.91
N GLY A 104 9.31 11.87 -8.49
CA GLY A 104 9.19 12.31 -9.89
C GLY A 104 9.40 13.81 -10.15
N ARG A 105 9.61 14.62 -9.10
CA ARG A 105 9.69 16.10 -9.19
C ARG A 105 11.01 16.74 -8.77
N ILE A 106 12.10 15.98 -8.60
CA ILE A 106 13.42 16.60 -8.71
C ILE A 106 13.69 16.72 -10.21
N GLY A 107 13.11 17.75 -10.83
CA GLY A 107 13.28 17.99 -12.26
C GLY A 107 14.76 18.17 -12.56
N ALA A 108 15.23 17.55 -13.64
CA ALA A 108 16.57 17.79 -14.14
C ALA A 108 16.83 19.30 -14.26
N ILE A 109 18.02 19.71 -13.79
CA ILE A 109 18.49 21.09 -13.89
C ILE A 109 19.15 21.24 -15.25
N TYR A 110 18.79 22.31 -15.95
CA TYR A 110 19.31 22.63 -17.27
C TYR A 110 19.98 23.99 -17.25
N ILE A 111 21.13 24.08 -17.90
CA ILE A 111 21.98 25.26 -17.95
C ILE A 111 21.88 25.88 -19.34
N MET A 112 21.61 27.19 -19.39
CA MET A 112 21.70 28.00 -20.61
C MET A 112 22.06 29.42 -20.19
N ASP A 113 23.02 30.04 -20.90
CA ASP A 113 23.51 31.40 -20.62
C ASP A 113 24.00 31.60 -19.17
N GLY A 114 24.56 30.56 -18.54
CA GLY A 114 25.05 30.59 -17.16
C GLY A 114 23.95 30.54 -16.08
N ILE A 115 22.69 30.34 -16.46
CA ILE A 115 21.56 30.19 -15.54
C ILE A 115 21.22 28.71 -15.42
N GLU A 116 21.22 28.19 -14.20
CA GLU A 116 20.79 26.83 -13.88
C GLU A 116 19.35 26.87 -13.37
N ASP A 117 18.43 26.18 -14.05
CA ASP A 117 17.04 26.10 -13.60
C ASP A 117 16.36 24.80 -14.06
N THR A 118 15.24 24.46 -13.44
CA THR A 118 14.40 23.33 -13.83
C THR A 118 13.51 23.69 -15.02
N ILE A 119 12.94 22.70 -15.72
CA ILE A 119 11.95 22.95 -16.80
C ILE A 119 10.82 23.90 -16.35
N PRO A 120 10.19 23.75 -15.17
CA PRO A 120 9.21 24.71 -14.68
C PRO A 120 9.75 26.13 -14.49
N GLY A 121 11.01 26.29 -14.08
CA GLY A 121 11.63 27.61 -13.92
C GLY A 121 11.91 28.28 -15.27
N TRP A 122 12.48 27.53 -16.22
CA TRP A 122 12.66 27.98 -17.60
C TRP A 122 11.34 28.33 -18.29
N ALA A 123 10.29 27.52 -18.07
CA ALA A 123 8.93 27.77 -18.55
C ALA A 123 8.37 29.12 -18.06
N ARG A 124 8.57 29.45 -16.78
CA ARG A 124 8.16 30.75 -16.21
C ARG A 124 8.97 31.91 -16.80
N ARG A 125 10.30 31.77 -16.87
CA ARG A 125 11.19 32.83 -17.40
C ARG A 125 10.84 33.19 -18.84
N MET A 126 10.66 32.15 -19.67
CA MET A 126 10.41 32.30 -21.11
C MET A 126 8.92 32.42 -21.48
N ASN A 127 8.01 32.39 -20.49
CA ASN A 127 6.56 32.41 -20.69
C ASN A 127 6.06 31.37 -21.71
N ILE A 128 6.55 30.13 -21.57
CA ILE A 128 6.20 28.97 -22.39
C ILE A 128 5.67 27.84 -21.51
N PRO A 129 4.73 27.01 -21.97
CA PRO A 129 4.23 25.90 -21.16
C PRO A 129 5.34 24.85 -20.88
N PRO A 130 5.46 24.32 -19.65
CA PRO A 130 6.51 23.34 -19.29
C PRO A 130 6.53 22.09 -20.18
N TYR A 131 5.35 21.61 -20.58
CA TYR A 131 5.22 20.44 -21.44
C TYR A 131 5.79 20.68 -22.85
N SER A 132 5.85 21.94 -23.31
CA SER A 132 6.40 22.32 -24.62
C SER A 132 7.91 22.09 -24.67
N ILE A 133 8.59 22.37 -23.56
CA ILE A 133 10.02 22.10 -23.38
C ILE A 133 10.23 20.59 -23.26
N ALA A 134 9.46 19.92 -22.41
CA ALA A 134 9.57 18.48 -22.18
C ALA A 134 9.35 17.64 -23.46
N ASN A 135 8.36 17.98 -24.28
CA ASN A 135 8.10 17.25 -25.53
C ASN A 135 9.27 17.35 -26.53
N ARG A 136 9.96 18.50 -26.59
CA ARG A 136 11.10 18.70 -27.47
C ARG A 136 12.34 17.94 -26.98
N LEU A 137 12.56 17.92 -25.67
CA LEU A 137 13.60 17.10 -25.05
C LEU A 137 13.33 15.60 -25.29
N ASN A 138 12.08 15.16 -25.12
CA ASN A 138 11.68 13.77 -25.37
C ASN A 138 11.77 13.37 -26.86
N SER A 139 11.70 14.33 -27.78
CA SER A 139 12.00 14.10 -29.20
C SER A 139 13.51 14.08 -29.53
N GLY A 140 14.37 14.14 -28.51
CA GLY A 140 15.83 14.08 -28.66
C GLY A 140 16.51 15.41 -28.97
N LYS A 141 15.82 16.55 -28.84
CA LYS A 141 16.44 17.86 -29.08
C LYS A 141 17.30 18.28 -27.89
N GLN A 142 18.39 18.97 -28.20
CA GLN A 142 19.22 19.64 -27.19
C GLN A 142 18.42 20.73 -26.47
N PHE A 143 18.73 20.95 -25.20
CA PHE A 143 17.96 21.85 -24.32
C PHE A 143 17.86 23.27 -24.88
N GLU A 144 18.97 23.87 -25.30
CA GLU A 144 18.98 25.24 -25.83
C GLU A 144 18.14 25.37 -27.11
N VAL A 145 18.23 24.39 -28.00
CA VAL A 145 17.44 24.33 -29.24
C VAL A 145 15.96 24.19 -28.91
N ALA A 146 15.62 23.34 -27.94
CA ALA A 146 14.26 23.13 -27.48
C ALA A 146 13.63 24.42 -26.91
N ILE A 147 14.40 25.21 -26.15
CA ILE A 147 13.95 26.50 -25.62
C ILE A 147 13.76 27.53 -26.74
N LYS A 148 14.75 27.70 -27.61
CA LYS A 148 14.69 28.67 -28.73
C LYS A 148 13.49 28.39 -29.63
N GLU A 149 13.28 27.14 -30.03
CA GLU A 149 12.11 26.75 -30.82
C GLU A 149 10.78 26.93 -30.09
N ALA A 150 10.73 26.67 -28.79
CA ALA A 150 9.52 26.88 -28.01
C ALA A 150 9.17 28.38 -27.93
N VAL A 151 10.16 29.26 -27.79
CA VAL A 151 9.98 30.71 -27.82
C VAL A 151 9.50 31.17 -29.20
N GLU A 152 10.09 30.70 -30.29
CA GLU A 152 9.66 31.05 -31.65
C GLU A 152 8.25 30.51 -31.97
N ALA A 153 7.94 29.29 -31.53
CA ALA A 153 6.58 28.75 -31.63
C ALA A 153 5.56 29.57 -30.83
N ARG A 154 5.98 30.21 -29.72
CA ARG A 154 5.13 31.12 -28.95
C ARG A 154 4.89 32.42 -29.70
N LYS A 155 5.95 33.04 -30.23
CA LYS A 155 5.88 34.28 -31.02
C LYS A 155 4.99 34.13 -32.27
N SER A 156 5.09 32.99 -32.93
CA SER A 156 4.28 32.67 -34.12
C SER A 156 2.85 32.20 -33.82
N GLY A 157 2.44 32.16 -32.55
CA GLY A 157 1.09 31.71 -32.15
C GLY A 157 0.82 30.21 -32.33
N ARG A 158 1.83 29.41 -32.68
CA ARG A 158 1.71 27.97 -32.93
C ARG A 158 1.62 27.13 -31.65
N LEU A 159 2.00 27.68 -30.50
CA LEU A 159 1.86 26.99 -29.22
C LEU A 159 0.43 27.04 -28.67
N ARG A 160 -0.13 25.86 -28.39
CA ARG A 160 -1.39 25.70 -27.66
C ARG A 160 -1.17 25.91 -26.16
N GLY A 161 -2.18 26.40 -25.44
CA GLY A 161 -2.16 26.51 -23.97
C GLY A 161 -1.97 27.92 -23.42
N ARG A 162 -2.39 28.10 -22.17
CA ARG A 162 -2.41 29.40 -21.47
C ARG A 162 -0.97 29.83 -21.10
N PRO A 163 -0.61 31.11 -21.25
CA PRO A 163 0.68 31.61 -20.78
C PRO A 163 0.90 31.32 -19.30
N VAL A 164 2.15 31.02 -18.95
CA VAL A 164 2.54 30.79 -17.56
C VAL A 164 2.71 32.17 -16.92
N SER A 165 1.79 32.54 -16.03
CA SER A 165 1.83 33.83 -15.34
C SER A 165 3.17 34.03 -14.66
N LYS A 166 3.82 35.18 -14.89
CA LYS A 166 4.94 35.63 -14.09
C LYS A 166 4.36 36.08 -12.74
N ARG A 167 4.52 35.25 -11.70
CA ARG A 167 4.33 35.70 -10.32
C ARG A 167 5.62 36.33 -9.84
#